data_AF-A0A0C4F1K0-F1
#
_entry.id   AF-A0A0C4F1K0-F1
#
_cell.length_a   1.000
_cell.length_b   1.000
_cell.length_c   1.000
_cell.angle_alpha   90.00
_cell.angle_beta   90.00
_cell.angle_gamma   90.00
#
_symmetry.space_group_name_H-M   'P 1'
#
loop_
_entity.id
_entity.type
_entity.pdbx_description
1 polymer ?
#
loop_
_entity_poly.entity_id
_entity_poly.type
_entity_poly.pdbx_seq_one_letter_code
_entity_poly.pdbx_strand_id
1 'polypeptide(L)'
;MVQDQPVTAHIYEFTTQLSVDGDLKFKGLEKGIVPTQIIFCMKERNQNKINSHWWMLNAFCPLLQPNVCVLLKVGTKPGPRSLYHLWK
;
A
#
# COMPACT_ATOMS: atom_id res chain seq x y z
N MET A 1 15.63 0.03 -18.97
CA MET A 1 14.76 0.21 -20.14
C MET A 1 13.88 -1.02 -20.24
N VAL A 2 12.61 -0.87 -20.64
CA VAL A 2 11.73 -1.98 -21.03
C VAL A 2 11.22 -1.63 -22.42
N GLN A 3 11.46 -2.49 -23.41
CA GLN A 3 11.13 -2.20 -24.82
C GLN A 3 11.70 -0.85 -25.30
N ASP A 4 12.96 -0.58 -24.98
CA ASP A 4 13.65 0.69 -25.31
C ASP A 4 12.98 1.97 -24.79
N GLN A 5 12.05 1.84 -23.84
CA GLN A 5 11.49 2.96 -23.09
C GLN A 5 12.16 3.08 -21.70
N PRO A 6 12.40 4.32 -21.22
CA PRO A 6 12.83 4.55 -19.85
C PRO A 6 11.87 3.92 -18.85
N VAL A 7 12.42 3.21 -17.86
CA VAL A 7 11.62 2.66 -16.77
C VAL A 7 11.18 3.82 -15.88
N THR A 8 9.88 3.91 -15.60
CA THR A 8 9.34 4.94 -14.71
C THR A 8 9.33 4.47 -13.25
N ALA A 9 8.94 3.21 -13.04
CA ALA A 9 8.88 2.59 -11.73
C ALA A 9 8.98 1.06 -11.84
N HIS A 10 9.39 0.43 -10.74
CA HIS A 10 9.33 -1.00 -10.53
C HIS A 10 8.20 -1.29 -9.56
N ILE A 11 7.30 -2.21 -9.93
CA ILE A 11 6.12 -2.56 -9.13
C ILE A 11 6.18 -4.04 -8.79
N TYR A 12 5.95 -4.34 -7.52
CA TYR A 12 5.84 -5.69 -6.99
C TYR A 12 4.53 -5.77 -6.22
N GLU A 13 3.78 -6.84 -6.42
CA GLU A 13 2.53 -7.07 -5.72
C GLU A 13 2.50 -8.43 -5.04
N PHE A 14 1.84 -8.48 -3.89
CA PHE A 14 1.64 -9.71 -3.15
C PHE A 14 0.34 -9.63 -2.36
N THR A 15 -0.52 -10.63 -2.49
CA THR A 15 -1.74 -10.73 -1.69
C THR A 15 -1.49 -11.67 -0.52
N THR A 16 -1.54 -11.13 0.69
CA THR A 16 -1.32 -11.94 1.90
C THR A 16 -2.53 -12.82 2.17
N GLN A 17 -2.26 -14.10 2.43
CA GLN A 17 -3.26 -15.11 2.83
C GLN A 17 -3.10 -15.54 4.29
N LEU A 18 -2.22 -14.84 5.02
CA LEU A 18 -1.81 -15.17 6.37
C LEU A 18 -1.72 -13.88 7.18
N SER A 19 -2.21 -13.92 8.41
CA SER A 19 -2.16 -12.82 9.36
C SER A 19 -1.44 -13.27 10.64
N VAL A 20 -0.77 -12.33 11.30
CA VAL A 20 -0.10 -12.55 12.58
C VAL A 20 -0.79 -11.66 13.61
N ASP A 21 -1.26 -12.24 14.71
CA ASP A 21 -1.86 -11.46 15.79
C ASP A 21 -0.82 -10.87 16.76
N GLY A 22 -1.30 -10.14 17.78
CA GLY A 22 -0.44 -9.49 18.76
C GLY A 22 0.41 -10.45 19.60
N ASP A 23 0.03 -11.73 19.67
CA ASP A 23 0.77 -12.79 20.35
C ASP A 23 1.69 -13.57 19.39
N LEU A 24 1.93 -13.03 18.20
CA LEU A 24 2.73 -13.65 17.13
C LEU A 24 2.18 -14.99 16.64
N LYS A 25 0.87 -15.24 16.78
CA LYS A 25 0.24 -16.46 16.27
C LYS A 25 -0.25 -16.27 14.86
N PHE A 26 0.08 -17.24 14.01
CA PHE A 26 -0.40 -17.28 12.65
C PHE A 26 -1.89 -17.62 12.59
N LYS A 27 -2.61 -16.88 11.75
CA LYS A 27 -3.96 -17.18 11.31
C LYS A 27 -3.90 -17.34 9.79
N GLY A 28 -4.45 -18.43 9.27
CA GLY A 28 -4.64 -18.65 7.84
C GLY A 28 -6.07 -18.37 7.38
N LEU A 29 -6.30 -18.41 6.07
CA LEU A 29 -7.59 -18.12 5.41
C LEU A 29 -8.80 -18.81 6.06
N GLU A 30 -8.63 -20.02 6.59
CA GLU A 30 -9.68 -20.82 7.24
C GLU A 30 -10.33 -20.11 8.44
N LYS A 31 -9.66 -19.10 9.01
CA LYS A 31 -10.18 -18.29 10.13
C LYS A 31 -10.89 -17.00 9.67
N GLY A 32 -11.26 -16.90 8.38
CA GLY A 32 -12.05 -15.77 7.85
C GLY A 32 -11.27 -14.47 7.74
N ILE A 33 -9.98 -14.53 7.41
CA ILE A 33 -9.13 -13.35 7.28
C ILE A 33 -9.47 -12.63 5.98
N VAL A 34 -9.61 -11.30 6.05
CA VAL A 34 -9.75 -10.47 4.85
C VAL A 34 -8.39 -10.40 4.15
N PRO A 35 -8.28 -10.83 2.87
CA PRO A 35 -7.03 -10.74 2.12
C PRO A 35 -6.54 -9.29 2.05
N THR A 36 -5.24 -9.08 2.25
CA THR A 36 -4.63 -7.75 2.12
C THR A 36 -3.66 -7.76 0.94
N GLN A 37 -3.92 -6.93 -0.07
CA GLN A 37 -3.00 -6.72 -1.17
C GLN A 37 -1.93 -5.70 -0.76
N ILE A 38 -0.67 -6.09 -0.90
CA ILE A 38 0.49 -5.23 -0.68
C ILE A 38 1.09 -4.93 -2.05
N ILE A 39 1.23 -3.64 -2.35
CA ILE A 39 1.89 -3.16 -3.57
C ILE A 39 3.11 -2.36 -3.13
N PHE A 40 4.29 -2.80 -3.54
CA PHE A 40 5.53 -2.05 -3.41
C PHE A 40 5.87 -1.40 -4.75
N CYS A 41 5.93 -0.08 -4.78
CA CYS A 41 6.26 0.69 -5.97
C CYS A 41 7.48 1.56 -5.73
N MET A 42 8.57 1.31 -6.46
CA MET A 42 9.80 2.09 -6.41
C MET A 42 9.93 2.93 -7.68
N LYS A 43 9.92 4.25 -7.55
CA LYS A 43 10.18 5.17 -8.67
C LYS A 43 11.67 5.23 -8.97
N GLU A 44 12.02 5.24 -10.25
CA GLU A 44 13.41 5.38 -10.71
C GLU A 44 13.99 6.76 -10.41
N ARG A 45 13.14 7.78 -10.36
CA ARG A 45 13.56 9.17 -10.11
C ARG A 45 12.83 9.74 -8.91
N ASN A 46 13.61 10.28 -7.97
CA ASN A 46 13.06 11.10 -6.92
C ASN A 46 12.60 12.44 -7.50
N GLN A 47 11.39 12.88 -7.17
CA GLN A 47 10.76 14.07 -7.74
C GLN A 47 10.16 15.00 -6.66
N ASN A 48 10.72 15.00 -5.46
CA ASN A 48 10.17 15.68 -4.28
C ASN A 48 8.85 15.07 -3.79
N LYS A 49 8.54 15.38 -2.52
CA LYS A 49 7.44 14.77 -1.78
C LYS A 49 6.06 15.03 -2.40
N ILE A 50 5.79 16.27 -2.80
CA ILE A 50 4.47 16.63 -3.35
C ILE A 50 4.20 15.86 -4.64
N ASN A 51 5.15 15.82 -5.59
CA ASN A 51 4.97 15.04 -6.81
C ASN A 51 4.85 13.55 -6.54
N SER A 52 5.54 13.01 -5.53
CA SER A 52 5.36 11.60 -5.16
C SER A 52 3.93 11.29 -4.71
N HIS A 53 3.27 12.17 -3.97
CA HIS A 53 1.85 12.00 -3.61
C HIS A 53 0.94 12.10 -4.83
N TRP A 54 1.09 13.16 -5.64
CA TRP A 54 0.28 13.35 -6.85
C TRP A 54 0.45 12.19 -7.83
N TRP A 55 1.68 11.73 -8.03
CA TRP A 55 1.98 10.59 -8.89
C TRP A 55 1.30 9.32 -8.38
N MET A 56 1.39 9.03 -7.07
CA MET A 56 0.72 7.85 -6.49
C MET A 56 -0.80 7.93 -6.66
N LEU A 57 -1.41 9.08 -6.34
CA LEU A 57 -2.86 9.25 -6.45
C LEU A 57 -3.33 9.14 -7.90
N ASN A 58 -2.63 9.76 -8.86
CA ASN A 58 -3.02 9.72 -10.27
C ASN A 58 -2.74 8.37 -10.95
N ALA A 59 -1.71 7.64 -10.50
CA ALA A 59 -1.35 6.36 -11.09
C ALA A 59 -2.20 5.19 -10.56
N PHE A 60 -2.45 5.14 -9.24
CA PHE A 60 -3.07 3.97 -8.61
C PHE A 60 -4.55 4.15 -8.29
N CYS A 61 -5.00 5.33 -7.82
CA CYS A 61 -6.38 5.48 -7.37
C CYS A 61 -7.42 5.26 -8.49
N PRO A 62 -7.21 5.68 -9.75
CA PRO A 62 -8.16 5.38 -10.83
C PRO A 62 -8.33 3.88 -11.09
N LEU A 63 -7.27 3.08 -10.86
CA LEU A 63 -7.27 1.64 -11.08
C LEU A 63 -7.84 0.88 -9.88
N LEU A 64 -7.46 1.27 -8.66
CA LEU A 64 -7.85 0.58 -7.42
C LEU A 64 -9.20 1.07 -6.86
N GLN A 65 -9.66 2.25 -7.28
CA GLN A 65 -10.91 2.88 -6.85
C GLN A 65 -11.13 2.83 -5.32
N PRO A 66 -10.19 3.33 -4.50
CA PRO A 66 -10.28 3.21 -3.05
C PRO A 66 -11.40 4.08 -2.49
N ASN A 67 -12.19 3.54 -1.55
CA ASN A 67 -13.18 4.33 -0.79
C ASN A 67 -12.51 5.38 0.11
N VAL A 68 -11.35 5.04 0.70
CA VAL A 68 -10.57 5.92 1.58
C VAL A 68 -9.09 5.76 1.23
N CYS A 69 -8.37 6.88 1.11
CA CYS A 69 -6.92 6.89 0.93
C CYS A 69 -6.24 7.54 2.14
N VAL A 70 -5.26 6.84 2.73
CA VAL A 70 -4.51 7.32 3.90
C VAL A 70 -3.03 7.45 3.57
N LEU A 71 -2.48 8.66 3.67
CA LEU A 71 -1.05 8.90 3.49
C LEU A 71 -0.34 8.93 4.85
N LEU A 72 0.46 7.91 5.15
CA LEU A 72 1.25 7.83 6.37
C LEU A 72 2.71 8.18 6.11
N LYS A 73 3.28 9.05 6.95
CA LYS A 73 4.73 9.34 6.90
C LYS A 73 5.50 8.23 7.61
N VAL A 74 6.68 7.89 7.08
CA VAL A 74 7.65 7.06 7.78
C VAL A 74 7.91 7.61 9.18
N GLY A 75 7.93 6.71 10.17
CA GLY A 75 8.10 7.06 11.59
C GLY A 75 6.83 7.51 12.31
N THR A 76 5.69 7.65 11.61
CA THR A 76 4.40 7.94 12.26
C THR A 76 3.77 6.66 12.79
N LYS A 77 3.49 6.61 14.10
CA LYS A 77 2.73 5.53 14.72
C LYS A 77 1.26 5.97 14.88
N PRO A 78 0.33 5.49 14.05
CA PRO A 78 -1.09 5.78 14.23
C PRO A 78 -1.59 5.22 15.57
N GLY A 79 -2.55 5.92 16.19
CA GLY A 79 -3.22 5.42 17.40
C GLY A 79 -3.96 4.09 17.11
N PRO A 80 -4.15 3.22 18.12
CA PRO A 80 -4.57 1.82 17.90
C PRO A 80 -5.82 1.60 17.05
N ARG A 81 -6.75 2.57 17.03
CA ARG A 81 -8.01 2.51 16.26
C ARG A 81 -8.18 3.66 15.26
N SER A 82 -7.16 4.49 15.07
CA SER A 82 -7.26 5.71 14.28
C SER A 82 -7.59 5.45 12.80
N LEU A 83 -6.95 4.46 12.18
CA LEU A 83 -7.23 4.08 10.79
C LEU A 83 -8.63 3.48 10.64
N TYR A 84 -9.06 2.66 11.60
CA TYR A 84 -10.40 2.07 11.59
C TYR A 84 -11.50 3.13 11.70
N HIS A 85 -11.33 4.11 12.59
CA HIS A 85 -12.29 5.21 12.73
C HIS A 85 -12.26 6.21 11.57
N LEU A 86 -11.18 6.27 10.79
CA LEU A 86 -11.14 7.07 9.56
C LEU A 86 -11.88 6.38 8.42
N TRP A 87 -11.86 5.05 8.39
CA TRP A 87 -12.53 4.26 7.36
C TRP A 87 -14.03 4.08 7.62
N LYS A 88 -14.42 3.86 8.88
CA LYS A 88 -15.82 3.65 9.30
C LYS A 88 -16.63 4.94 9.23
#